data_AF-A0A918EEA6-F1
#
_entry.id   AF-A0A918EEA6-F1
#
_cell.length_a   1.000
_cell.length_b   1.000
_cell.length_c   1.000
_cell.angle_alpha   90.00
_cell.angle_beta   90.00
_cell.angle_gamma   90.00
#
_symmetry.space_group_name_H-M   'P 1'
#
loop_
_entity.id
_entity.type
_entity.pdbx_description
1 polymer ?
#
loop_
_entity_poly.entity_id
_entity_poly.type
_entity_poly.pdbx_seq_one_letter_code
_entity_poly.pdbx_strand_id
1 'polypeptide(L)'
;MLIWDNLSAHLSGKTLQYTKDNTAWLTVVQLPAYAPDLNPTEGVWAHLKNTSLANLAARSLPELTHAARRGLRHIQRHPALLAGFLTHTGLTLDPTPSTP
;
A
#
# COMPACT_ATOMS: atom_id res chain seq x y z
N MET A 1 -12.34 1.41 -4.22
CA MET A 1 -11.82 0.03 -4.11
C MET A 1 -10.60 0.01 -3.21
N LEU A 2 -10.47 -0.99 -2.35
CA LEU A 2 -9.33 -1.25 -1.47
C LEU A 2 -8.80 -2.66 -1.76
N ILE A 3 -7.50 -2.79 -2.02
CA ILE A 3 -6.82 -4.07 -2.24
C ILE A 3 -5.82 -4.26 -1.10
N TRP A 4 -5.86 -5.39 -0.41
CA TRP A 4 -4.94 -5.66 0.70
C TRP A 4 -4.73 -7.16 0.92
N ASP A 5 -3.70 -7.48 1.69
CA ASP A 5 -3.31 -8.83 2.07
C ASP A 5 -4.10 -9.36 3.28
N ASN A 6 -3.82 -10.61 3.65
CA ASN A 6 -4.47 -11.33 4.74
C ASN A 6 -3.88 -11.03 6.13
N LEU A 7 -3.31 -9.83 6.34
CA LEU A 7 -2.89 -9.41 7.69
C LEU A 7 -4.06 -9.56 8.67
N SER A 8 -3.83 -10.16 9.84
CA SER A 8 -4.92 -10.49 10.79
C SER A 8 -5.75 -9.27 11.21
N ALA A 9 -5.18 -8.06 11.17
CA ALA A 9 -5.91 -6.82 11.41
C ALA A 9 -6.97 -6.52 10.33
N HIS A 10 -6.71 -6.86 9.07
CA HIS A 10 -7.65 -6.73 7.95
C HIS A 10 -8.80 -7.73 8.08
N LEU A 11 -8.53 -8.91 8.64
CA LEU A 11 -9.50 -9.98 8.88
C LEU A 11 -10.22 -9.87 10.22
N SER A 12 -9.89 -8.86 11.05
CA SER A 12 -10.50 -8.72 12.37
C SER A 12 -12.00 -8.44 12.23
N GLY A 13 -12.80 -8.92 13.20
CA GLY A 13 -14.25 -8.74 13.18
C GLY A 13 -14.68 -7.27 13.07
N LYS A 14 -13.94 -6.35 13.71
CA LYS A 14 -14.19 -4.90 13.62
C LYS A 14 -13.95 -4.37 12.21
N THR A 15 -12.86 -4.77 11.56
CA THR A 15 -12.55 -4.36 10.18
C THR A 15 -13.58 -4.92 9.21
N LEU A 16 -13.89 -6.23 9.31
CA LEU A 16 -14.89 -6.86 8.45
C LEU A 16 -16.28 -6.21 8.62
N GLN A 17 -16.69 -5.91 9.85
CA GLN A 17 -17.95 -5.20 10.10
C GLN A 17 -17.94 -3.82 9.44
N TYR A 18 -16.88 -3.04 9.61
CA TYR A 18 -16.74 -1.73 8.97
C TYR A 18 -16.86 -1.83 7.44
N THR A 19 -16.24 -2.83 6.81
CA THR A 19 -16.35 -3.02 5.36
C THR A 19 -17.77 -3.36 4.92
N LYS A 20 -18.50 -4.16 5.70
CA LYS A 20 -19.91 -4.51 5.43
C LYS A 20 -20.84 -3.32 5.59
N ASP A 21 -20.59 -2.47 6.58
CA ASP A 21 -21.40 -1.28 6.83
C ASP A 21 -21.20 -0.17 5.79
N ASN A 22 -20.10 -0.23 5.01
CA ASN A 22 -19.68 0.83 4.09
C ASN A 22 -19.64 0.37 2.61
N THR A 23 -20.36 -0.69 2.25
CA THR A 23 -20.37 -1.24 0.88
C THR A 23 -20.84 -0.26 -0.20
N ALA A 24 -21.57 0.80 0.18
CA ALA A 24 -22.00 1.87 -0.72
C ALA A 24 -20.85 2.61 -1.41
N TRP A 25 -19.66 2.67 -0.79
CA TRP A 25 -18.48 3.35 -1.36
C TRP A 25 -17.19 2.53 -1.24
N LEU A 26 -17.16 1.49 -0.42
CA LEU A 26 -15.99 0.67 -0.15
C LEU A 26 -16.15 -0.75 -0.69
N THR A 27 -15.61 -1.00 -1.87
CA THR A 27 -15.36 -2.36 -2.38
C THR A 27 -13.99 -2.84 -1.92
N VAL A 28 -13.94 -3.94 -1.17
CA VAL A 28 -12.69 -4.58 -0.72
C VAL A 28 -12.40 -5.81 -1.56
N VAL A 29 -11.18 -5.90 -2.09
CA VAL A 29 -10.65 -7.07 -2.79
C VAL A 29 -9.54 -7.67 -1.94
N GLN A 30 -9.80 -8.86 -1.42
CA GLN A 30 -8.85 -9.60 -0.60
C GLN A 30 -7.88 -10.37 -1.51
N LEU A 31 -6.57 -10.21 -1.31
CA LEU A 31 -5.58 -10.98 -2.05
C LEU A 31 -5.54 -12.45 -1.57
N PRO A 32 -5.16 -13.40 -2.46
CA PRO A 32 -4.85 -14.76 -2.04
C PRO A 32 -3.77 -14.80 -0.96
N ALA A 33 -3.79 -15.83 -0.12
CA ALA A 33 -2.74 -16.03 0.87
C ALA A 33 -1.37 -16.19 0.19
N TYR A 34 -0.33 -15.58 0.77
CA TYR A 34 1.04 -15.65 0.28
C TYR A 34 1.24 -15.16 -1.17
N ALA A 35 0.50 -14.14 -1.59
CA ALA A 35 0.64 -13.51 -2.91
C ALA A 35 1.23 -12.07 -2.82
N PRO A 36 2.48 -11.90 -2.34
CA PRO A 36 3.11 -10.59 -2.21
C PRO A 36 3.37 -9.91 -3.56
N ASP A 37 3.54 -10.70 -4.62
CA ASP A 37 3.69 -10.28 -6.01
C ASP A 37 2.44 -9.55 -6.56
N LEU A 38 1.28 -9.76 -5.94
CA LEU A 38 0.03 -9.06 -6.28
C LEU A 38 -0.21 -7.80 -5.44
N ASN A 39 0.62 -7.54 -4.42
CA ASN A 39 0.43 -6.43 -3.49
C ASN A 39 1.33 -5.23 -3.88
N PRO A 40 0.79 -4.15 -4.45
CA PRO A 40 1.59 -3.01 -4.90
C PRO A 40 2.29 -2.27 -3.74
N THR A 41 1.81 -2.44 -2.50
CA THR A 41 2.47 -1.85 -1.33
C THR A 41 3.83 -2.48 -1.05
N GLU A 42 4.09 -3.72 -1.49
CA GLU A 42 5.41 -4.34 -1.40
C GLU A 42 6.45 -3.58 -2.23
N GLY A 43 6.05 -3.09 -3.41
CA GLY A 43 6.90 -2.21 -4.23
C GLY A 43 7.25 -0.91 -3.53
N VAL A 44 6.28 -0.30 -2.83
CA VAL A 44 6.51 0.90 -2.00
C VAL A 44 7.53 0.60 -0.90
N TRP A 45 7.36 -0.51 -0.18
CA TRP A 45 8.27 -0.89 0.91
C TRP A 45 9.68 -1.23 0.40
N ALA A 46 9.78 -1.99 -0.70
CA ALA A 46 11.04 -2.31 -1.33
C ALA A 46 11.77 -1.04 -1.79
N HIS A 47 11.07 -0.11 -2.44
CA HIS A 47 11.65 1.17 -2.85
C HIS A 47 12.13 1.98 -1.65
N LEU A 48 11.31 2.12 -0.61
CA LEU A 48 11.65 2.88 0.59
C LEU A 48 12.91 2.32 1.29
N LYS A 49 13.00 1.00 1.43
CA LYS A 49 14.14 0.29 2.04
C LYS A 49 15.43 0.46 1.24
N ASN A 50 15.34 0.44 -0.09
CA ASN A 50 16.49 0.55 -0.99
C ASN A 50 16.86 2.00 -1.36
N THR A 51 16.12 3.00 -0.86
CA THR A 51 16.42 4.42 -1.12
C THR A 51 16.56 5.20 0.18
N SER A 52 15.46 5.71 0.73
CA SER A 52 15.46 6.64 1.85
C SER A 52 15.96 6.03 3.15
N LEU A 53 15.85 4.71 3.29
CA LEU A 53 16.34 3.97 4.45
C LEU A 53 17.62 3.18 4.15
N ALA A 54 18.14 3.24 2.92
CA ALA A 54 19.35 2.52 2.55
C ALA A 54 20.53 3.04 3.36
N ASN A 55 21.23 2.12 4.05
CA ASN A 55 22.39 2.41 4.90
C ASN A 55 22.11 3.45 6.02
N LEU A 56 20.84 3.67 6.38
CA LEU A 56 20.49 4.58 7.46
C LEU A 56 20.79 3.93 8.82
N ALA A 57 21.83 4.41 9.50
CA ALA A 57 22.15 4.04 10.87
C ALA A 57 21.40 4.92 11.89
N ALA A 58 20.07 4.91 11.85
CA ALA A 58 19.25 5.71 12.76
C ALA A 58 19.50 5.30 14.22
N ARG A 59 19.76 6.29 15.09
CA ARG A 59 20.07 6.08 16.51
C ARG A 59 18.84 6.24 17.41
N SER A 60 17.70 6.58 16.82
CA SER A 60 16.46 6.78 17.54
C SER A 60 15.23 6.52 16.67
N LEU A 61 14.10 6.20 17.31
CA LEU A 61 12.83 6.04 16.62
C LEU A 61 12.36 7.33 15.90
N PRO A 62 12.52 8.54 16.48
CA PRO A 62 12.20 9.78 15.78
C PRO A 62 13.00 9.98 14.49
N GLU A 63 14.29 9.64 14.50
CA GLU A 63 15.15 9.74 13.32
C GLU A 63 14.69 8.78 12.21
N LEU A 64 14.44 7.52 12.55
CA LEU A 64 13.90 6.53 11.62
C LEU A 64 12.53 6.96 11.07
N THR A 65 11.65 7.45 11.94
CA THR A 65 10.32 7.93 11.56
C THR A 65 10.41 9.12 10.61
N HIS A 66 11.32 10.05 10.86
CA HIS A 66 11.54 11.20 9.99
C HIS A 66 11.99 10.76 8.59
N ALA A 67 12.99 9.87 8.51
CA ALA A 67 13.50 9.36 7.25
C ALA A 67 12.44 8.59 6.47
N ALA A 68 11.70 7.67 7.12
CA ALA A 68 10.62 6.92 6.51
C ALA A 68 9.52 7.85 5.96
N ARG A 69 9.07 8.82 6.76
CA ARG A 69 8.08 9.82 6.31
C ARG A 69 8.57 10.67 5.16
N ARG A 70 9.86 11.05 5.14
CA ARG A 70 10.45 11.80 4.03
C ARG A 70 10.44 10.97 2.74
N GLY A 71 10.81 9.69 2.82
CA GLY A 71 10.79 8.77 1.68
C GLY A 71 9.38 8.51 1.15
N LEU A 72 8.41 8.26 2.04
CA LEU A 72 7.01 8.09 1.66
C LEU A 72 6.45 9.36 0.99
N ARG A 73 6.78 10.55 1.51
CA ARG A 73 6.40 11.82 0.86
C ARG A 73 7.10 12.05 -0.48
N HIS A 74 8.30 11.52 -0.67
CA HIS A 74 8.96 11.54 -1.97
C HIS A 74 8.15 10.67 -2.95
N ILE A 75 7.89 9.41 -2.61
CA ILE A 75 7.06 8.50 -3.42
C ILE A 75 5.71 9.13 -3.77
N GLN A 76 5.01 9.70 -2.78
CA GLN A 76 3.71 10.36 -2.97
C GLN A 76 3.73 11.47 -4.04
N ARG A 77 4.84 12.22 -4.15
CA ARG A 77 4.98 13.32 -5.11
C ARG A 77 5.45 12.89 -6.49
N HIS A 78 5.69 11.60 -6.71
CA HIS A 78 6.14 11.06 -7.99
C HIS A 78 5.12 10.05 -8.52
N PRO A 79 4.05 10.50 -9.20
CA PRO A 79 2.99 9.63 -9.70
C PRO A 79 3.49 8.50 -10.59
N ALA A 80 4.57 8.71 -11.35
CA ALA A 80 5.18 7.67 -12.17
C ALA A 80 5.72 6.49 -11.34
N LEU A 81 6.26 6.73 -10.13
CA LEU A 81 6.68 5.65 -9.22
C LEU A 81 5.47 4.86 -8.72
N LEU A 82 4.41 5.57 -8.30
CA LEU A 82 3.16 4.94 -7.86
C LEU A 82 2.54 4.09 -8.97
N ALA A 83 2.49 4.62 -10.20
CA ALA A 83 2.03 3.88 -11.37
C ALA A 83 2.90 2.64 -11.62
N GLY A 84 4.22 2.77 -11.54
CA GLY A 84 5.16 1.65 -11.69
C GLY A 84 4.93 0.52 -10.69
N PHE A 85 4.63 0.83 -9.42
CA PHE A 85 4.33 -0.19 -8.40
C PHE A 85 3.04 -0.95 -8.72
N LEU A 86 2.02 -0.27 -9.26
CA LEU A 86 0.79 -0.92 -9.70
C LEU A 86 1.02 -1.77 -10.95
N THR A 87 1.73 -1.24 -11.95
CA THR A 87 2.03 -1.97 -13.18
C THR A 87 2.82 -3.24 -12.91
N HIS A 88 3.73 -3.23 -11.92
CA HIS A 88 4.48 -4.43 -11.52
C HIS A 88 3.58 -5.57 -11.03
N THR A 89 2.41 -5.26 -10.45
CA THR A 89 1.43 -6.25 -10.00
C THR A 89 0.32 -6.50 -11.01
N GLY A 90 0.47 -6.01 -12.25
CA GLY A 90 -0.55 -6.08 -13.30
C GLY A 90 -1.77 -5.17 -13.07
N LEU A 91 -1.71 -4.27 -12.07
CA LEU A 91 -2.79 -3.33 -11.76
C LEU A 91 -2.59 -2.01 -12.52
N THR A 92 -3.70 -1.36 -12.84
CA THR A 92 -3.73 -0.02 -13.43
C THR A 92 -4.79 0.83 -12.74
N LEU A 93 -4.56 2.14 -12.67
CA LEU A 93 -5.59 3.09 -12.27
C LEU A 93 -6.34 3.49 -13.53
N ASP A 94 -7.50 2.88 -13.75
CA ASP A 94 -8.39 3.33 -14.81
C ASP A 94 -9.07 4.64 -14.33
N PRO A 95 -8.93 5.76 -15.06
CA PRO A 95 -9.54 7.03 -14.64
C PRO A 95 -11.06 7.04 -14.83
N THR A 96 -11.61 6.09 -15.59
CA THR A 96 -13.05 5.92 -15.75
C THR A 96 -13.63 5.20 -14.53
N PRO A 97 -14.57 5.81 -13.79
CA PRO A 97 -15.26 5.09 -12.72
C PRO A 97 -15.98 3.89 -13.32
N SER A 98 -15.66 2.70 -12.83
CA SER A 98 -16.43 1.49 -13.11
C SER A 98 -17.90 1.79 -12.77
N THR A 99 -18.74 1.82 -13.80
CA THR A 99 -20.17 2.05 -13.67
C THR A 99 -20.76 0.92 -12.81
N PRO A 100 -21.65 1.21 -11.85
CA PRO A 100 -22.30 0.18 -11.04
C PRO A 100 -23.15 -0.78 -11.87
#